data_AF-A0A1B8RGC7-F1
#
_entry.id   AF-A0A1B8RGC7-F1
#
_cell.length_a   1.000
_cell.length_b   1.000
_cell.length_c   1.000
_cell.angle_alpha   90.00
_cell.angle_beta   90.00
_cell.angle_gamma   90.00
#
_symmetry.space_group_name_H-M   'P 1'
#
loop_
_entity.id
_entity.type
_entity.pdbx_description
1 polymer ?
#
loop_
_entity_poly.entity_id
_entity_poly.type
_entity_poly.pdbx_seq_one_letter_code
_entity_poly.pdbx_strand_id
1 'polypeptide(L)'
;MSAIEATYSRVAQPQRTTLRLIGSAFVAFGVFLSGFVIDEPAPYELWMAGLIGLWFILGLRISRGVAPLLALLLTFNIGGMLSLTQMKDLATGPMYIAVSTFLALTAVFYAAIIEDSHKRLPLIFNAWTFAAVATSALGILGYFHAFPGAEVFTLYDRAKGAFQDPNVFGPFLVPPSLYLIHGILAGDLKKSPLKAAALLVLALGIFLSFSRAAWGLFALGVALLILIMLLKERSGAFRLRVLVLSLAAIIMLVASLLVALQIPKVAELFSARAQLVQQYDGEHLGRFERHRIGFTMMMERPFGIGPLVFGTMFPEDEHNIWLKSLTTYGWLGFVSYVGMLLWTLALGFRNLLLDRPWQPFLMIAWISVLGHATIGNVIDIDHWRHVYLLLGTVWGCAALEVRHKRRVRGAV
;
A
#
# COMPACT_ATOMS: atom_id res chain seq x y z
N MET A 1 17.00 -55.99 11.65
CA MET A 1 16.33 -55.91 10.34
C MET A 1 15.82 -54.50 10.18
N SER A 2 16.38 -53.77 9.20
CA SER A 2 16.09 -52.36 8.92
C SER A 2 14.85 -52.27 8.04
N ALA A 3 13.81 -51.58 8.52
CA ALA A 3 12.67 -51.20 7.69
C ALA A 3 13.10 -50.01 6.83
N ILE A 4 13.32 -50.28 5.55
CA ILE A 4 13.59 -49.29 4.52
C ILE A 4 12.39 -48.33 4.47
N GLU A 5 12.60 -47.08 4.83
CA GLU A 5 11.67 -45.99 4.55
C GLU A 5 11.42 -45.95 3.04
N ALA A 6 10.22 -46.35 2.63
CA ALA A 6 9.79 -46.19 1.25
C ALA A 6 9.63 -44.69 0.97
N THR A 7 10.68 -44.08 0.42
CA THR A 7 10.63 -42.74 -0.15
C THR A 7 9.71 -42.79 -1.37
N TYR A 8 8.42 -42.55 -1.17
CA TYR A 8 7.48 -42.36 -2.26
C TYR A 8 7.96 -41.16 -3.11
N SER A 9 8.54 -41.47 -4.26
CA SER A 9 8.81 -40.49 -5.31
C SER A 9 7.51 -39.76 -5.61
N ARG A 10 7.45 -38.45 -5.31
CA ARG A 10 6.30 -37.63 -5.69
C ARG A 10 6.22 -37.63 -7.20
N VAL A 11 5.25 -38.36 -7.75
CA VAL A 11 4.90 -38.27 -9.17
C VAL A 11 4.71 -36.80 -9.50
N ALA A 12 5.56 -36.26 -10.37
CA ALA A 12 5.44 -34.90 -10.86
C ALA A 12 4.06 -34.79 -11.53
N GLN A 13 3.20 -33.90 -11.02
CA GLN A 13 1.90 -33.61 -11.61
C GLN A 13 2.01 -32.32 -12.42
N PRO A 14 2.49 -32.38 -13.68
CA PRO A 14 2.79 -31.20 -14.49
C PRO A 14 1.58 -30.28 -14.64
N GLN A 15 0.38 -30.83 -14.79
CA GLN A 15 -0.87 -30.06 -14.89
C GLN A 15 -1.11 -29.16 -13.67
N ARG A 16 -0.88 -29.65 -12.45
CA ARG A 16 -1.04 -28.83 -11.23
C ARG A 16 0.02 -27.75 -11.12
N THR A 17 1.24 -28.03 -11.57
CA THR A 17 2.31 -27.03 -11.63
C THR A 17 1.98 -25.93 -12.64
N THR A 18 1.48 -26.28 -13.82
CA THR A 18 1.03 -25.33 -14.85
C THR A 18 -0.11 -24.46 -14.34
N LEU A 19 -1.14 -25.04 -13.72
CA LEU A 19 -2.24 -24.26 -13.13
C LEU A 19 -1.78 -23.29 -12.04
N ARG A 20 -0.81 -23.69 -11.21
CA ARG A 20 -0.21 -22.79 -10.19
C ARG A 20 0.58 -21.65 -10.83
N LEU A 21 1.29 -21.91 -11.93
CA LEU A 21 2.02 -20.88 -12.68
C LEU A 21 1.04 -19.89 -13.32
N ILE A 22 -0.01 -20.37 -13.98
CA ILE A 22 -1.07 -19.53 -14.57
C ILE A 22 -1.71 -18.66 -13.49
N GLY A 23 -2.13 -19.24 -12.36
CA GLY A 23 -2.71 -18.48 -11.26
C GLY A 23 -1.75 -17.44 -10.69
N SER A 24 -0.45 -17.74 -10.63
CA SER A 24 0.57 -16.78 -10.19
C SER A 24 0.75 -15.65 -11.21
N ALA A 25 0.74 -15.96 -12.50
CA ALA A 25 0.81 -14.96 -13.58
C ALA A 25 -0.40 -14.02 -13.55
N PHE A 26 -1.62 -14.53 -13.33
CA PHE A 26 -2.81 -13.70 -13.19
C PHE A 26 -2.77 -12.78 -11.96
N VAL A 27 -2.22 -13.25 -10.84
CA VAL A 27 -1.97 -12.40 -9.67
C VAL A 27 -0.94 -11.32 -10.00
N ALA A 28 0.18 -11.68 -10.64
CA ALA A 28 1.21 -10.72 -11.02
C ALA A 28 0.67 -9.66 -11.98
N PHE A 29 -0.14 -10.06 -12.96
CA PHE A 29 -0.78 -9.15 -13.89
C PHE A 29 -1.78 -8.23 -13.18
N GLY A 30 -2.61 -8.76 -12.26
CA GLY A 30 -3.48 -7.94 -11.42
C GLY A 30 -2.72 -6.91 -10.61
N VAL A 31 -1.63 -7.31 -9.93
CA VAL A 31 -0.76 -6.37 -9.20
C VAL A 31 -0.12 -5.34 -10.15
N PHE A 32 0.26 -5.74 -11.36
CA PHE A 32 0.79 -4.80 -12.35
C PHE A 32 -0.24 -3.73 -12.75
N LEU A 33 -1.49 -4.14 -12.99
CA LEU A 33 -2.59 -3.24 -13.35
C LEU A 33 -2.91 -2.22 -12.25
N SER A 34 -2.53 -2.48 -10.98
CA SER A 34 -2.75 -1.54 -9.88
C SER A 34 -2.04 -0.19 -10.05
N GLY A 35 -1.05 -0.10 -10.93
CA GLY A 35 -0.34 1.14 -11.27
C GLY A 35 -1.00 2.02 -12.33
N PHE A 36 -2.18 1.63 -12.84
CA PHE A 36 -2.87 2.28 -13.95
C PHE A 36 -4.35 2.55 -13.60
N VAL A 37 -4.62 3.78 -13.20
CA VAL A 37 -5.88 4.32 -12.67
C VAL A 37 -6.11 5.70 -13.28
N ILE A 38 -6.30 5.77 -14.60
CA ILE A 38 -6.65 7.03 -15.28
C ILE A 38 -8.17 7.26 -15.17
N ASP A 39 -8.94 6.21 -15.43
CA ASP A 39 -10.41 6.20 -15.37
C ASP A 39 -10.90 5.09 -14.43
N GLU A 40 -12.03 5.32 -13.78
CA GLU A 40 -12.69 4.34 -12.91
C GLU A 40 -13.97 3.77 -13.57
N PRO A 41 -14.24 2.46 -13.46
CA PRO A 41 -13.42 1.44 -12.80
C PRO A 41 -12.14 1.14 -13.58
N ALA A 42 -11.00 1.08 -12.87
CA ALA A 42 -9.72 0.86 -13.53
C ALA A 42 -9.58 -0.61 -13.96
N PRO A 43 -8.64 -0.92 -14.88
CA PRO A 43 -8.37 -2.29 -15.30
C PRO A 43 -8.10 -3.25 -14.13
N TYR A 44 -7.56 -2.73 -13.02
CA TYR A 44 -7.36 -3.45 -11.78
C TYR A 44 -8.67 -4.00 -11.19
N GLU A 45 -9.70 -3.17 -11.05
CA GLU A 45 -10.98 -3.56 -10.44
C GLU A 45 -11.60 -4.74 -11.19
N LEU A 46 -11.71 -4.62 -12.51
CA LEU A 46 -12.34 -5.62 -13.35
C LEU A 46 -11.57 -6.95 -13.31
N TRP A 47 -10.24 -6.88 -13.43
CA TRP A 47 -9.38 -8.05 -13.41
C TRP A 47 -9.43 -8.77 -12.06
N MET A 48 -9.28 -8.02 -10.97
CA MET A 48 -9.22 -8.59 -9.63
C MET A 48 -10.59 -9.08 -9.17
N ALA A 49 -11.69 -8.43 -9.54
CA ALA A 49 -13.03 -8.92 -9.23
C ALA A 49 -13.26 -10.31 -9.86
N GLY A 50 -12.90 -10.47 -11.14
CA GLY A 50 -12.94 -11.77 -11.83
C GLY A 50 -12.02 -12.81 -11.20
N LEU A 51 -10.78 -12.42 -10.87
CA LEU A 51 -9.80 -13.32 -10.26
C LEU A 51 -10.22 -13.80 -8.86
N ILE A 52 -10.72 -12.88 -8.02
CA ILE A 52 -11.23 -13.19 -6.69
C ILE A 52 -12.45 -14.11 -6.79
N GLY A 53 -13.41 -13.80 -7.67
CA GLY A 53 -14.58 -14.64 -7.91
C GLY A 53 -14.21 -16.06 -8.35
N LEU A 54 -13.31 -16.17 -9.33
CA LEU A 54 -12.79 -17.47 -9.79
C LEU A 54 -12.13 -18.26 -8.65
N TRP A 55 -11.32 -17.60 -7.82
CA TRP A 55 -10.65 -18.27 -6.70
C TRP A 55 -11.60 -18.72 -5.61
N PHE A 56 -12.66 -17.95 -5.33
CA PHE A 56 -13.73 -18.39 -4.44
C PHE A 56 -14.42 -19.66 -4.97
N ILE A 57 -14.76 -19.70 -6.27
CA ILE A 57 -15.35 -20.88 -6.92
C ILE A 57 -14.40 -22.09 -6.86
N LEU A 58 -13.10 -21.87 -7.05
CA LEU A 58 -12.07 -22.91 -6.97
C LEU A 58 -11.68 -23.30 -5.53
N GLY A 59 -12.34 -22.74 -4.51
CA GLY A 59 -12.20 -23.16 -3.11
C GLY A 59 -11.10 -22.44 -2.34
N LEU A 60 -10.96 -21.11 -2.50
CA LEU A 60 -10.10 -20.28 -1.66
C LEU A 60 -10.40 -20.51 -0.17
N ARG A 61 -9.39 -21.01 0.56
CA ARG A 61 -9.53 -21.31 1.99
C ARG A 61 -9.13 -20.11 2.84
N ILE A 62 -10.08 -19.59 3.60
CA ILE A 62 -9.80 -18.59 4.63
C ILE A 62 -9.41 -19.32 5.92
N SER A 63 -8.14 -19.22 6.30
CA SER A 63 -7.65 -19.86 7.52
C SER A 63 -8.09 -19.10 8.78
N ARG A 64 -7.92 -19.73 9.94
CA ARG A 64 -8.06 -19.06 11.25
C ARG A 64 -7.09 -17.88 11.44
N GLY A 65 -6.00 -17.82 10.69
CA GLY A 65 -5.06 -16.69 10.72
C GLY A 65 -5.54 -15.49 9.92
N VAL A 66 -6.31 -15.72 8.84
CA VAL A 66 -6.83 -14.67 7.95
C VAL A 66 -8.27 -14.27 8.31
N ALA A 67 -9.05 -15.17 8.91
CA ALA A 67 -10.46 -14.93 9.27
C ALA A 67 -10.71 -13.64 10.07
N PRO A 68 -9.86 -13.22 11.04
CA PRO A 68 -10.10 -11.97 11.74
C PRO A 68 -10.02 -10.73 10.84
N LEU A 69 -9.10 -10.71 9.86
CA LEU A 69 -9.03 -9.65 8.86
C LEU A 69 -10.33 -9.56 8.06
N LEU A 70 -10.85 -10.70 7.60
CA LEU A 70 -12.12 -10.77 6.89
C LEU A 70 -13.27 -10.24 7.75
N ALA A 71 -13.37 -10.70 9.00
CA ALA A 71 -14.44 -10.27 9.92
C ALA A 71 -14.41 -8.76 10.15
N LEU A 72 -13.23 -8.19 10.42
CA LEU A 72 -13.07 -6.75 10.66
C LEU A 72 -13.40 -5.92 9.42
N LEU A 73 -12.92 -6.32 8.24
CA LEU A 73 -13.20 -5.61 6.99
C LEU A 73 -14.66 -5.73 6.54
N LEU A 74 -15.31 -6.88 6.77
CA LEU A 74 -16.75 -7.00 6.52
C LEU A 74 -17.55 -6.18 7.53
N THR A 75 -17.17 -6.17 8.81
CA THR A 75 -17.82 -5.34 9.83
C THR A 75 -17.67 -3.84 9.51
N PHE A 76 -16.50 -3.44 9.01
CA PHE A 76 -16.26 -2.09 8.48
C PHE A 76 -17.28 -1.74 7.39
N ASN A 77 -17.41 -2.59 6.37
CA ASN A 77 -18.34 -2.39 5.26
C ASN A 77 -19.82 -2.50 5.67
N ILE A 78 -20.17 -3.33 6.66
CA ILE A 78 -21.51 -3.36 7.25
C ILE A 78 -21.84 -2.01 7.88
N GLY A 79 -20.89 -1.37 8.56
CA GLY A 79 -21.06 0.01 9.02
C GLY A 79 -21.40 0.99 7.90
N GLY A 80 -20.76 0.83 6.74
CA GLY A 80 -21.09 1.58 5.52
C GLY A 80 -22.47 1.26 4.95
N MET A 81 -22.90 -0.01 4.96
CA MET A 81 -24.26 -0.39 4.55
C MET A 81 -25.31 0.20 5.51
N LEU A 82 -25.02 0.28 6.81
CA LEU A 82 -25.88 0.94 7.79
C LEU A 82 -25.96 2.45 7.53
N SER A 83 -24.85 3.10 7.16
CA SER A 83 -24.85 4.54 6.88
C SER A 83 -25.68 4.89 5.64
N LEU A 84 -25.77 4.01 4.64
CA LEU A 84 -26.67 4.19 3.49
C LEU A 84 -28.14 4.36 3.92
N THR A 85 -28.56 3.71 5.01
CA THR A 85 -29.94 3.85 5.53
C THR A 85 -30.22 5.23 6.13
N GLN A 86 -29.17 6.02 6.39
CA GLN A 86 -29.26 7.37 6.94
C GLN A 86 -29.29 8.45 5.84
N MET A 87 -29.04 8.08 4.58
CA MET A 87 -29.00 9.01 3.46
C MET A 87 -30.41 9.32 2.96
N LYS A 88 -30.65 10.59 2.61
CA LYS A 88 -31.91 11.02 1.97
C LYS A 88 -32.01 10.55 0.51
N ASP A 89 -30.88 10.59 -0.19
CA ASP A 89 -30.70 10.11 -1.55
C ASP A 89 -29.46 9.22 -1.57
N LEU A 90 -29.58 8.02 -2.13
CA LEU A 90 -28.50 7.05 -2.19
C LEU A 90 -27.43 7.43 -3.22
N ALA A 91 -27.78 8.16 -4.29
CA ALA A 91 -26.87 8.57 -5.36
C ALA A 91 -25.83 7.49 -5.71
N THR A 92 -24.53 7.80 -5.61
CA THR A 92 -23.41 6.88 -5.86
C THR A 92 -22.97 6.09 -4.61
N GLY A 93 -23.65 6.26 -3.48
CA GLY A 93 -23.31 5.63 -2.20
C GLY A 93 -23.25 4.10 -2.24
N PRO A 94 -24.24 3.38 -2.83
CA PRO A 94 -24.17 1.93 -2.98
C PRO A 94 -22.93 1.47 -3.77
N MET A 95 -22.56 2.20 -4.83
CA MET A 95 -21.36 1.89 -5.61
C MET A 95 -20.09 2.13 -4.79
N TYR A 96 -20.04 3.21 -3.99
CA TYR A 96 -18.93 3.46 -3.07
C TYR A 96 -18.71 2.28 -2.12
N ILE A 97 -19.76 1.81 -1.44
CA ILE A 97 -19.67 0.66 -0.53
C ILE A 97 -19.33 -0.65 -1.26
N ALA A 98 -19.79 -0.82 -2.51
CA ALA A 98 -19.42 -1.96 -3.34
C ALA A 98 -17.90 -1.97 -3.65
N VAL A 99 -17.32 -0.82 -3.97
CA VAL A 99 -15.87 -0.68 -4.19
C VAL A 99 -15.11 -0.92 -2.88
N SER A 100 -15.55 -0.36 -1.75
CA SER A 100 -14.97 -0.62 -0.42
C SER A 100 -14.99 -2.11 -0.06
N THR A 101 -16.09 -2.79 -0.36
CA THR A 101 -16.24 -4.23 -0.11
C THR A 101 -15.32 -5.04 -1.03
N PHE A 102 -15.19 -4.64 -2.31
CA PHE A 102 -14.24 -5.25 -3.24
C PHE A 102 -12.79 -5.10 -2.75
N LEU A 103 -12.39 -3.93 -2.28
CA LEU A 103 -11.06 -3.68 -1.73
C LEU A 103 -10.81 -4.49 -0.45
N ALA A 104 -11.81 -4.60 0.42
CA ALA A 104 -11.79 -5.48 1.58
C ALA A 104 -11.53 -6.95 1.19
N LEU A 105 -12.29 -7.48 0.22
CA LEU A 105 -12.11 -8.84 -0.29
C LEU A 105 -10.74 -9.02 -0.95
N THR A 106 -10.21 -7.97 -1.58
CA THR A 106 -8.87 -7.96 -2.17
C THR A 106 -7.78 -8.12 -1.11
N ALA A 107 -7.87 -7.44 0.04
CA ALA A 107 -6.93 -7.64 1.15
C ALA A 107 -6.95 -9.09 1.67
N VAL A 108 -8.16 -9.64 1.86
CA VAL A 108 -8.36 -11.03 2.33
C VAL A 108 -7.82 -12.02 1.30
N PHE A 109 -8.06 -11.78 0.01
CA PHE A 109 -7.50 -12.56 -1.08
C PHE A 109 -5.97 -12.60 -0.98
N TYR A 110 -5.30 -11.44 -0.96
CA TYR A 110 -3.84 -11.40 -0.85
C TYR A 110 -3.33 -12.12 0.41
N ALA A 111 -3.99 -11.95 1.56
CA ALA A 111 -3.61 -12.67 2.78
C ALA A 111 -3.70 -14.20 2.60
N ALA A 112 -4.79 -14.71 2.04
CA ALA A 112 -5.00 -16.13 1.80
C ALA A 112 -4.01 -16.71 0.78
N ILE A 113 -3.73 -15.99 -0.31
CA ILE A 113 -2.77 -16.46 -1.31
C ILE A 113 -1.35 -16.45 -0.75
N ILE A 114 -0.98 -15.42 0.02
CA ILE A 114 0.36 -15.34 0.63
C ILE A 114 0.52 -16.45 1.67
N GLU A 115 -0.52 -16.70 2.47
CA GLU A 115 -0.54 -17.81 3.41
C GLU A 115 -0.35 -19.16 2.71
N ASP A 116 -1.04 -19.41 1.61
CA ASP A 116 -0.89 -20.67 0.89
C ASP A 116 0.57 -20.89 0.44
N SER A 117 1.21 -19.88 -0.15
CA SER A 117 2.61 -19.95 -0.57
C SER A 117 3.35 -18.61 -0.48
N HIS A 118 4.35 -18.56 0.41
CA HIS A 118 5.24 -17.40 0.56
C HIS A 118 6.02 -17.05 -0.72
N LYS A 119 6.12 -17.99 -1.70
CA LYS A 119 6.77 -17.74 -2.99
C LYS A 119 6.02 -16.73 -3.86
N ARG A 120 4.77 -16.40 -3.52
CA ARG A 120 3.99 -15.34 -4.19
C ARG A 120 4.48 -13.93 -3.81
N LEU A 121 5.12 -13.76 -2.66
CA LEU A 121 5.60 -12.44 -2.20
C LEU A 121 6.62 -11.80 -3.15
N PRO A 122 7.71 -12.49 -3.57
CA PRO A 122 8.61 -11.94 -4.58
C PRO A 122 7.89 -11.56 -5.88
N LEU A 123 6.92 -12.38 -6.32
CA LEU A 123 6.18 -12.13 -7.55
C LEU A 123 5.32 -10.86 -7.44
N ILE A 124 4.56 -10.72 -6.36
CA ILE A 124 3.74 -9.55 -6.05
C ILE A 124 4.60 -8.29 -6.02
N PHE A 125 5.69 -8.29 -5.25
CA PHE A 125 6.53 -7.11 -5.11
C PHE A 125 7.32 -6.77 -6.38
N ASN A 126 7.75 -7.76 -7.16
CA ASN A 126 8.37 -7.51 -8.46
C ASN A 126 7.36 -6.90 -9.46
N ALA A 127 6.15 -7.44 -9.53
CA ALA A 127 5.09 -6.92 -10.40
C ALA A 127 4.69 -5.49 -10.00
N TRP A 128 4.56 -5.24 -8.70
CA TRP A 128 4.29 -3.91 -8.15
C TRP A 128 5.43 -2.94 -8.47
N THR A 129 6.68 -3.38 -8.32
CA THR A 129 7.84 -2.55 -8.69
C THR A 129 7.87 -2.23 -10.17
N PHE A 130 7.55 -3.18 -11.04
CA PHE A 130 7.47 -2.93 -12.47
C PHE A 130 6.36 -1.93 -12.82
N ALA A 131 5.19 -2.06 -12.21
CA ALA A 131 4.10 -1.08 -12.35
C ALA A 131 4.50 0.31 -11.88
N ALA A 132 5.15 0.39 -10.70
CA ALA A 132 5.63 1.64 -10.13
C ALA A 132 6.67 2.32 -11.02
N VAL A 133 7.61 1.56 -11.61
CA VAL A 133 8.61 2.12 -12.53
C VAL A 133 7.93 2.63 -13.81
N ALA A 134 6.99 1.85 -14.38
CA ALA A 134 6.28 2.24 -15.59
C ALA A 134 5.47 3.52 -15.38
N THR A 135 4.64 3.56 -14.34
CA THR A 135 3.77 4.70 -14.04
C THR A 135 4.58 5.93 -13.58
N SER A 136 5.72 5.72 -12.90
CA SER A 136 6.65 6.81 -12.57
C SER A 136 7.32 7.40 -13.81
N ALA A 137 7.77 6.55 -14.75
CA ALA A 137 8.32 7.01 -16.02
C ALA A 137 7.30 7.84 -16.80
N LEU A 138 6.04 7.42 -16.86
CA LEU A 138 4.96 8.21 -17.47
C LEU A 138 4.78 9.56 -16.78
N GLY A 139 4.81 9.60 -15.44
CA GLY A 139 4.70 10.84 -14.67
C GLY A 139 5.86 11.81 -14.93
N ILE A 140 7.10 11.30 -15.02
CA ILE A 140 8.29 12.10 -15.33
C ILE A 140 8.21 12.67 -16.75
N LEU A 141 7.88 11.83 -17.74
CA LEU A 141 7.72 12.27 -19.13
C LEU A 141 6.58 13.28 -19.29
N GLY A 142 5.48 13.09 -18.54
CA GLY A 142 4.38 14.04 -18.42
C GLY A 142 4.81 15.39 -17.88
N TYR A 143 5.54 15.40 -16.77
CA TYR A 143 6.00 16.62 -16.12
C TYR A 143 6.88 17.51 -17.02
N PHE A 144 7.72 16.88 -17.84
CA PHE A 144 8.61 17.57 -18.78
C PHE A 144 8.02 17.78 -20.18
N HIS A 145 6.74 17.46 -20.40
CA HIS A 145 6.06 17.59 -21.69
C HIS A 145 6.83 16.93 -22.85
N ALA A 146 7.34 15.71 -22.62
CA ALA A 146 8.27 15.04 -23.54
C ALA A 146 7.66 14.65 -24.91
N PHE A 147 6.34 14.59 -25.02
CA PHE A 147 5.60 14.28 -26.25
C PHE A 147 4.21 14.94 -26.25
N PRO A 148 3.55 15.10 -27.41
CA PRO A 148 2.17 15.62 -27.47
C PRO A 148 1.19 14.72 -26.70
N GLY A 149 0.36 15.30 -25.81
CA GLY A 149 -0.57 14.54 -24.98
C GLY A 149 0.00 14.10 -23.63
N ALA A 150 1.26 14.41 -23.31
CA ALA A 150 1.92 13.99 -22.07
C ALA A 150 1.29 14.60 -20.80
N GLU A 151 0.53 15.68 -20.93
CA GLU A 151 -0.23 16.34 -19.87
C GLU A 151 -1.26 15.42 -19.20
N VAL A 152 -1.68 14.32 -19.84
CA VAL A 152 -2.57 13.32 -19.21
C VAL A 152 -1.95 12.70 -17.94
N PHE A 153 -0.61 12.72 -17.84
CA PHE A 153 0.16 12.18 -16.71
C PHE A 153 0.51 13.23 -15.64
N THR A 154 -0.04 14.45 -15.75
CA THR A 154 0.11 15.50 -14.75
C THR A 154 -1.25 16.03 -14.29
N LEU A 155 -1.29 16.63 -13.09
CA LEU A 155 -2.45 17.38 -12.59
C LEU A 155 -1.94 18.53 -11.72
N TYR A 156 -2.40 19.75 -12.00
CA TYR A 156 -1.92 20.98 -11.35
C TYR A 156 -0.39 21.10 -11.41
N ASP A 157 0.19 20.85 -12.59
CA ASP A 157 1.64 20.82 -12.83
C ASP A 157 2.44 19.80 -12.00
N ARG A 158 1.78 18.82 -11.38
CA ARG A 158 2.43 17.76 -10.58
C ARG A 158 2.39 16.44 -11.33
N ALA A 159 3.45 15.66 -11.24
CA ALA A 159 3.46 14.31 -11.81
C ALA A 159 2.45 13.42 -11.08
N LYS A 160 1.50 12.83 -11.81
CA LYS A 160 0.57 11.82 -11.28
C LYS A 160 0.75 10.45 -11.94
N GLY A 161 1.57 10.36 -13.00
CA GLY A 161 1.70 9.11 -13.75
C GLY A 161 0.35 8.66 -14.27
N ALA A 162 0.16 7.34 -14.40
CA ALA A 162 -1.13 6.77 -14.77
C ALA A 162 -2.10 6.70 -13.57
N PHE A 163 -2.20 7.75 -12.74
CA PHE A 163 -3.20 7.88 -11.67
C PHE A 163 -4.06 9.12 -11.90
N GLN A 164 -5.15 9.25 -11.13
CA GLN A 164 -5.99 10.44 -11.11
C GLN A 164 -5.43 11.57 -10.24
N ASP A 165 -4.78 11.24 -9.12
CA ASP A 165 -4.28 12.23 -8.15
C ASP A 165 -2.79 11.96 -7.79
N PRO A 166 -1.90 12.97 -7.89
CA PRO A 166 -0.51 12.86 -7.44
C PRO A 166 -0.34 12.46 -5.96
N ASN A 167 -1.32 12.73 -5.11
CA ASN A 167 -1.34 12.35 -3.70
C ASN A 167 -1.55 10.85 -3.48
N VAL A 168 -2.11 10.12 -4.46
CA VAL A 168 -2.23 8.65 -4.47
C VAL A 168 -1.03 8.02 -5.16
N PHE A 169 -0.60 8.61 -6.28
CA PHE A 169 0.56 8.18 -7.06
C PHE A 169 1.84 8.18 -6.21
N GLY A 170 2.17 9.26 -5.52
CA GLY A 170 3.40 9.35 -4.73
C GLY A 170 3.54 8.23 -3.68
N PRO A 171 2.54 8.04 -2.78
CA PRO A 171 2.57 6.96 -1.79
C PRO A 171 2.58 5.55 -2.38
N PHE A 172 1.93 5.33 -3.53
CA PHE A 172 1.97 4.04 -4.24
C PHE A 172 3.40 3.61 -4.62
N LEU A 173 4.29 4.56 -4.92
CA LEU A 173 5.69 4.29 -5.28
C LEU A 173 6.57 3.93 -4.07
N VAL A 174 6.14 4.22 -2.84
CA VAL A 174 7.01 4.07 -1.66
C VAL A 174 7.30 2.60 -1.31
N PRO A 175 6.32 1.69 -1.18
CA PRO A 175 6.63 0.29 -0.86
C PRO A 175 7.55 -0.40 -1.90
N PRO A 176 7.37 -0.20 -3.22
CA PRO A 176 8.34 -0.64 -4.23
C PRO A 176 9.74 -0.06 -4.05
N SER A 177 9.83 1.22 -3.68
CA SER A 177 11.13 1.87 -3.41
C SER A 177 11.83 1.24 -2.21
N LEU A 178 11.10 0.97 -1.12
CA LEU A 178 11.62 0.26 0.05
C LEU A 178 12.07 -1.17 -0.30
N TYR A 179 11.35 -1.85 -1.21
CA TYR A 179 11.72 -3.17 -1.71
C TYR A 179 13.03 -3.16 -2.51
N LEU A 180 13.22 -2.17 -3.38
CA LEU A 180 14.47 -1.97 -4.10
C LEU A 180 15.63 -1.66 -3.15
N ILE A 181 15.42 -0.76 -2.17
CA ILE A 181 16.43 -0.38 -1.17
C ILE A 181 16.84 -1.59 -0.33
N HIS A 182 15.88 -2.33 0.23
CA HIS A 182 16.16 -3.58 0.94
C HIS A 182 16.99 -4.53 0.06
N GLY A 183 16.60 -4.68 -1.21
CA GLY A 183 17.29 -5.53 -2.18
C GLY A 183 18.71 -5.07 -2.56
N ILE A 184 19.04 -3.79 -2.42
CA ILE A 184 20.40 -3.24 -2.62
C ILE A 184 21.24 -3.47 -1.37
N LEU A 185 20.67 -3.23 -0.18
CA LEU A 185 21.37 -3.36 1.10
C LEU A 185 21.71 -4.83 1.43
N ALA A 186 20.72 -5.72 1.34
CA ALA A 186 20.86 -7.13 1.72
C ALA A 186 21.26 -8.06 0.56
N GLY A 187 21.21 -7.58 -0.68
CA GLY A 187 21.41 -8.41 -1.87
C GLY A 187 22.85 -8.44 -2.43
N ASP A 188 22.96 -9.04 -3.61
CA ASP A 188 24.18 -9.04 -4.42
C ASP A 188 24.43 -7.66 -5.05
N LEU A 189 25.62 -7.10 -4.81
CA LEU A 189 26.03 -5.81 -5.36
C LEU A 189 26.04 -5.79 -6.89
N LYS A 190 26.28 -6.93 -7.55
CA LYS A 190 26.28 -7.01 -9.02
C LYS A 190 24.91 -6.70 -9.63
N LYS A 191 23.83 -6.99 -8.91
CA LYS A 191 22.44 -6.71 -9.33
C LYS A 191 21.96 -5.33 -8.86
N SER A 192 22.77 -4.61 -8.11
CA SER A 192 22.41 -3.30 -7.54
C SER A 192 22.29 -2.18 -8.57
N PRO A 193 23.06 -2.10 -9.69
CA PRO A 193 22.91 -1.03 -10.67
C PRO A 193 21.50 -0.95 -11.28
N LEU A 194 20.90 -2.08 -11.66
CA LEU A 194 19.54 -2.10 -12.20
C LEU A 194 18.50 -1.66 -11.15
N LYS A 195 18.66 -2.11 -9.89
CA LYS A 195 17.79 -1.68 -8.79
C LYS A 195 17.96 -0.20 -8.47
N ALA A 196 19.18 0.33 -8.54
CA ALA A 196 19.48 1.73 -8.32
C ALA A 196 18.89 2.62 -9.42
N ALA A 197 18.97 2.18 -10.69
CA ALA A 197 18.32 2.86 -11.80
C ALA A 197 16.80 2.90 -11.64
N ALA A 198 16.18 1.76 -11.31
CA ALA A 198 14.74 1.71 -11.00
C ALA A 198 14.38 2.61 -9.81
N LEU A 199 15.17 2.59 -8.73
CA LEU A 199 14.96 3.43 -7.56
C LEU A 199 15.08 4.91 -7.89
N LEU A 200 16.00 5.31 -8.77
CA LEU A 200 16.12 6.70 -9.22
C LEU A 200 14.85 7.16 -9.95
N VAL A 201 14.28 6.32 -10.84
CA VAL A 201 13.01 6.61 -11.50
C VAL A 201 11.88 6.76 -10.48
N LEU A 202 11.81 5.88 -9.47
CA LEU A 202 10.78 5.99 -8.42
C LEU A 202 10.96 7.23 -7.55
N ALA A 203 12.19 7.52 -7.11
CA ALA A 203 12.51 8.68 -6.28
C ALA A 203 12.20 10.00 -7.01
N LEU A 204 12.49 10.08 -8.31
CA LEU A 204 12.15 11.24 -9.12
C LEU A 204 10.63 11.38 -9.29
N GLY A 205 9.89 10.29 -9.51
CA GLY A 205 8.41 10.33 -9.54
C GLY A 205 7.80 10.77 -8.21
N ILE A 206 8.31 10.25 -7.08
CA ILE A 206 7.90 10.68 -5.74
C ILE A 206 8.18 12.19 -5.57
N PHE A 207 9.36 12.66 -5.96
CA PHE A 207 9.73 14.06 -5.88
C PHE A 207 8.79 14.94 -6.73
N LEU A 208 8.66 14.66 -8.02
CA LEU A 208 7.84 15.42 -8.98
C LEU A 208 6.33 15.30 -8.73
N SER A 209 5.89 14.37 -7.88
CA SER A 209 4.50 14.34 -7.41
C SER A 209 4.14 15.54 -6.53
N PHE A 210 5.13 16.24 -5.94
CA PHE A 210 4.95 17.32 -4.95
C PHE A 210 3.89 17.01 -3.87
N SER A 211 3.80 15.73 -3.49
CA SER A 211 2.99 15.25 -2.38
C SER A 211 3.84 15.26 -1.12
N ARG A 212 3.59 16.23 -0.22
CA ARG A 212 4.24 16.34 1.09
C ARG A 212 4.17 15.02 1.87
N ALA A 213 3.00 14.39 1.83
CA ALA A 213 2.76 13.10 2.45
C ALA A 213 3.63 11.99 1.83
N ALA A 214 3.79 11.94 0.50
CA ALA A 214 4.65 10.96 -0.16
C ALA A 214 6.14 11.16 0.18
N TRP A 215 6.61 12.42 0.22
CA TRP A 215 7.98 12.73 0.62
C TRP A 215 8.26 12.27 2.05
N GLY A 216 7.36 12.61 2.98
CA GLY A 216 7.42 12.18 4.37
C GLY A 216 7.36 10.65 4.51
N LEU A 217 6.46 10.00 3.77
CA LEU A 217 6.33 8.53 3.75
C LEU A 217 7.62 7.85 3.31
N PHE A 218 8.22 8.36 2.23
CA PHE A 218 9.45 7.82 1.67
C PHE A 218 10.61 7.99 2.66
N ALA A 219 10.82 9.20 3.18
CA ALA A 219 11.89 9.49 4.12
C ALA A 219 11.75 8.66 5.42
N LEU A 220 10.56 8.66 6.04
CA LEU A 220 10.29 7.87 7.24
C LEU A 220 10.42 6.37 6.96
N GLY A 221 9.91 5.91 5.83
CA GLY A 221 9.97 4.51 5.43
C GLY A 221 11.40 4.01 5.25
N VAL A 222 12.26 4.81 4.61
CA VAL A 222 13.69 4.50 4.45
C VAL A 222 14.40 4.48 5.80
N ALA A 223 14.15 5.47 6.66
CA ALA A 223 14.75 5.53 7.99
C ALA A 223 14.37 4.32 8.85
N LEU A 224 13.08 3.96 8.88
CA LEU A 224 12.58 2.79 9.60
C LEU A 224 13.13 1.47 9.03
N LEU A 225 13.22 1.35 7.70
CA LEU A 225 13.78 0.17 7.04
C LEU A 225 15.24 -0.03 7.47
N ILE A 226 16.05 1.03 7.37
CA ILE A 226 17.46 0.99 7.79
C ILE A 226 17.56 0.64 9.28
N LEU A 227 16.78 1.28 10.14
CA LEU A 227 16.76 1.00 11.58
C LEU A 227 16.46 -0.48 11.87
N ILE A 228 15.40 -1.02 11.28
CA ILE A 228 15.00 -2.42 11.50
C ILE A 228 16.06 -3.39 10.95
N MET A 229 16.65 -3.10 9.80
CA MET A 229 17.74 -3.92 9.24
C MET A 229 18.98 -3.90 10.13
N LEU A 230 19.35 -2.75 10.71
CA LEU A 230 20.48 -2.63 11.66
C LEU A 230 20.21 -3.35 12.99
N LEU A 231 18.96 -3.43 13.43
CA LEU A 231 18.55 -4.22 14.59
C LEU A 231 18.65 -5.73 14.32
N LYS A 232 18.33 -6.16 13.10
CA LYS A 232 18.34 -7.57 12.69
C LYS A 232 19.74 -8.09 12.39
N GLU A 233 20.57 -7.31 11.72
CA GLU A 233 21.92 -7.70 11.30
C GLU A 233 23.01 -7.16 12.23
N ARG A 234 23.83 -8.07 12.79
CA ARG A 234 24.91 -7.72 13.73
C ARG A 234 26.29 -7.60 13.07
N SER A 235 26.41 -7.90 11.77
CA SER A 235 27.68 -7.88 11.05
C SER A 235 28.23 -6.46 10.86
N GLY A 236 29.50 -6.24 11.21
CA GLY A 236 30.19 -4.96 10.98
C GLY A 236 30.28 -4.59 9.49
N ALA A 237 30.49 -5.58 8.61
CA ALA A 237 30.53 -5.37 7.16
C ALA A 237 29.16 -4.90 6.62
N PHE A 238 28.07 -5.45 7.15
CA PHE A 238 26.73 -5.00 6.79
C PHE A 238 26.47 -3.56 7.27
N ARG A 239 26.84 -3.24 8.51
CA ARG A 239 26.71 -1.88 9.06
C ARG A 239 27.51 -0.85 8.28
N LEU A 240 28.75 -1.19 7.91
CA LEU A 240 29.58 -0.34 7.06
C LEU A 240 28.95 -0.15 5.67
N ARG A 241 28.43 -1.22 5.05
CA ARG A 241 27.71 -1.13 3.77
C ARG A 241 26.51 -0.18 3.88
N VAL A 242 25.68 -0.33 4.91
CA VAL A 242 24.54 0.56 5.15
C VAL A 242 24.99 2.00 5.30
N LEU A 243 26.04 2.26 6.09
CA LEU A 243 26.60 3.59 6.30
C LEU A 243 27.06 4.23 4.97
N VAL A 244 27.89 3.53 4.21
CA VAL A 244 28.45 4.02 2.93
C VAL A 244 27.34 4.31 1.93
N LEU A 245 26.40 3.37 1.75
CA LEU A 245 25.30 3.54 0.80
C LEU A 245 24.33 4.64 1.21
N SER A 246 24.06 4.80 2.51
CA SER A 246 23.21 5.88 3.02
C SER A 246 23.87 7.24 2.82
N LEU A 247 25.17 7.37 3.09
CA LEU A 247 25.92 8.61 2.85
C LEU A 247 25.94 8.96 1.36
N ALA A 248 26.21 7.99 0.49
CA ALA A 248 26.18 8.18 -0.96
C ALA A 248 24.78 8.61 -1.44
N ALA A 249 23.71 8.00 -0.90
CA ALA A 249 22.34 8.38 -1.22
C ALA A 249 21.99 9.80 -0.76
N ILE A 250 22.45 10.23 0.42
CA ILE A 250 22.25 11.60 0.92
C ILE A 250 22.98 12.61 0.03
N ILE A 251 24.25 12.34 -0.32
CA ILE A 251 25.03 13.22 -1.22
C ILE A 251 24.34 13.34 -2.58
N MET A 252 23.89 12.21 -3.14
CA MET A 252 23.18 12.19 -4.41
C MET A 252 21.85 12.95 -4.33
N LEU A 253 21.07 12.75 -3.27
CA LEU A 253 19.80 13.46 -3.05
C LEU A 253 20.01 14.98 -2.97
N VAL A 254 21.00 15.43 -2.20
CA VAL A 254 21.32 16.86 -2.07
C VAL A 254 21.77 17.44 -3.41
N ALA A 255 22.68 16.76 -4.12
CA ALA A 255 23.14 17.19 -5.44
C ALA A 255 21.98 17.27 -6.45
N SER A 256 21.12 16.25 -6.50
CA SER A 256 19.94 16.24 -7.36
C SER A 256 18.95 17.35 -7.01
N LEU A 257 18.73 17.63 -5.73
CA LEU A 257 17.86 18.73 -5.29
C LEU A 257 18.43 20.08 -5.71
N LEU A 258 19.73 20.31 -5.52
CA LEU A 258 20.39 21.55 -5.93
C LEU A 258 20.26 21.80 -7.44
N VAL A 259 20.40 20.75 -8.25
CA VAL A 259 20.18 20.82 -9.71
C VAL A 259 18.71 21.07 -10.03
N ALA A 260 17.78 20.35 -9.39
CA ALA A 260 16.36 20.48 -9.64
C ALA A 260 15.83 21.89 -9.31
N LEU A 261 16.33 22.50 -8.23
CA LEU A 261 15.98 23.86 -7.82
C LEU A 261 16.55 24.96 -8.74
N GLN A 262 17.42 24.63 -9.70
CA GLN A 262 17.80 25.58 -10.77
C GLN A 262 16.69 25.77 -11.80
N ILE A 263 15.69 24.88 -11.84
CA ILE A 263 14.55 24.97 -12.76
C ILE A 263 13.47 25.82 -12.10
N PRO A 264 13.11 27.01 -12.64
CA PRO A 264 12.16 27.92 -11.99
C PRO A 264 10.82 27.27 -11.62
N LYS A 265 10.23 26.50 -12.54
CA LYS A 265 8.98 25.75 -12.31
C LYS A 265 9.07 24.80 -11.10
N VAL A 266 10.21 24.13 -10.93
CA VAL A 266 10.43 23.20 -9.81
C VAL A 266 10.61 23.98 -8.51
N ALA A 267 11.39 25.07 -8.53
CA ALA A 267 11.67 25.89 -7.36
C ALA A 267 10.41 26.58 -6.82
N GLU A 268 9.55 27.09 -7.70
CA GLU A 268 8.27 27.72 -7.34
C GLU A 268 7.32 26.71 -6.70
N LEU A 269 7.11 25.55 -7.34
CA LEU A 269 6.27 24.48 -6.78
C LEU A 269 6.84 23.93 -5.47
N PHE A 270 8.16 23.75 -5.37
CA PHE A 270 8.81 23.32 -4.14
C PHE A 270 8.56 24.34 -3.02
N SER A 271 8.76 25.63 -3.27
CA SER A 271 8.57 26.69 -2.27
C SER A 271 7.12 26.78 -1.81
N ALA A 272 6.15 26.66 -2.72
CA ALA A 272 4.74 26.64 -2.39
C ALA A 272 4.35 25.42 -1.53
N ARG A 273 4.95 24.26 -1.79
CA ARG A 273 4.59 22.98 -1.16
C ARG A 273 5.43 22.62 0.06
N ALA A 274 6.57 23.27 0.29
CA ALA A 274 7.45 23.00 1.43
C ALA A 274 6.90 23.55 2.77
N GLN A 275 5.83 24.35 2.75
CA GLN A 275 5.21 24.89 3.96
C GLN A 275 4.49 23.80 4.76
N LEU A 276 4.68 23.83 6.08
CA LEU A 276 4.09 22.85 7.03
C LEU A 276 2.55 22.90 6.99
N VAL A 277 1.98 24.10 7.02
CA VAL A 277 0.54 24.36 6.98
C VAL A 277 0.26 25.17 5.72
N GLN A 278 -0.73 24.75 4.94
CA GLN A 278 -1.19 25.51 3.79
C GLN A 278 -2.35 26.41 4.19
N GLN A 279 -2.65 27.43 3.40
CA GLN A 279 -3.71 28.37 3.69
C GLN A 279 -5.07 27.67 3.87
N TYR A 280 -5.43 26.71 3.00
CA TYR A 280 -6.65 25.91 3.11
C TYR A 280 -6.69 24.98 4.34
N ASP A 281 -5.54 24.71 4.98
CA ASP A 281 -5.50 23.88 6.18
C ASP A 281 -6.00 24.66 7.41
N GLY A 282 -5.67 25.95 7.53
CA GLY A 282 -5.83 26.75 8.76
C GLY A 282 -6.83 27.92 8.72
N GLU A 283 -7.45 28.22 7.57
CA GLU A 283 -8.47 29.27 7.46
C GLU A 283 -9.80 28.92 8.15
N HIS A 284 -10.71 29.90 8.25
CA HIS A 284 -12.07 29.67 8.74
C HIS A 284 -12.79 28.64 7.86
N LEU A 285 -13.38 27.59 8.47
CA LEU A 285 -13.88 26.40 7.77
C LEU A 285 -12.83 25.70 6.88
N GLY A 286 -11.55 25.94 7.14
CA GLY A 286 -10.42 25.19 6.61
C GLY A 286 -10.40 23.77 7.17
N ARG A 287 -9.45 22.96 6.68
CA ARG A 287 -9.40 21.51 6.94
C ARG A 287 -9.52 21.14 8.42
N PHE A 288 -8.72 21.74 9.29
CA PHE A 288 -8.68 21.34 10.71
C PHE A 288 -9.97 21.69 11.46
N GLU A 289 -10.61 22.80 11.11
CA GLU A 289 -11.88 23.19 11.73
C GLU A 289 -13.02 22.26 11.24
N ARG A 290 -13.02 21.87 9.96
CA ARG A 290 -13.95 20.86 9.44
C ARG A 290 -13.75 19.51 10.11
N HIS A 291 -12.51 19.12 10.42
CA HIS A 291 -12.24 17.90 11.18
C HIS A 291 -12.92 17.96 12.54
N ARG A 292 -12.72 19.06 13.28
CA ARG A 292 -13.30 19.27 14.62
C ARG A 292 -14.84 19.22 14.59
N ILE A 293 -15.46 19.93 13.65
CA ILE A 293 -16.92 19.94 13.49
C ILE A 293 -17.42 18.55 13.13
N GLY A 294 -16.76 17.88 12.19
CA GLY A 294 -17.10 16.53 11.77
C GLY A 294 -17.06 15.53 12.92
N PHE A 295 -15.99 15.51 13.73
CA PHE A 295 -15.89 14.62 14.88
C PHE A 295 -17.00 14.87 15.90
N THR A 296 -17.31 16.15 16.17
CA THR A 296 -18.39 16.52 17.09
C THR A 296 -19.75 16.05 16.57
N MET A 297 -20.02 16.26 15.27
CA MET A 297 -21.26 15.83 14.62
C MET A 297 -21.46 14.31 14.70
N MET A 298 -20.39 13.52 14.60
CA MET A 298 -20.48 12.06 14.65
C MET A 298 -20.79 11.51 16.04
N MET A 299 -20.74 12.33 17.10
CA MET A 299 -21.24 11.94 18.42
C MET A 299 -22.77 11.77 18.44
N GLU A 300 -23.48 12.51 17.60
CA GLU A 300 -24.95 12.48 17.50
C GLU A 300 -25.44 11.55 16.38
N ARG A 301 -24.53 11.05 15.53
CA ARG A 301 -24.84 10.26 14.34
C ARG A 301 -24.12 8.90 14.37
N PRO A 302 -24.57 7.96 15.22
CA PRO A 302 -23.83 6.72 15.47
C PRO A 302 -23.66 5.83 14.23
N PHE A 303 -24.61 5.89 13.29
CA PHE A 303 -24.58 5.13 12.03
C PHE A 303 -23.88 5.87 10.88
N GLY A 304 -23.31 7.05 11.12
CA GLY A 304 -22.72 7.91 10.09
C GLY A 304 -23.77 8.71 9.31
N ILE A 305 -23.30 9.43 8.30
CA ILE A 305 -24.12 10.25 7.39
C ILE A 305 -24.19 9.68 5.97
N GLY A 306 -23.35 8.70 5.67
CA GLY A 306 -23.26 8.08 4.36
C GLY A 306 -22.03 8.53 3.56
N PRO A 307 -21.58 7.70 2.60
CA PRO A 307 -20.48 8.03 1.70
C PRO A 307 -20.75 9.33 0.91
N LEU A 308 -19.71 10.14 0.76
CA LEU A 308 -19.69 11.37 -0.06
C LEU A 308 -20.66 12.47 0.40
N VAL A 309 -21.39 12.28 1.50
CA VAL A 309 -22.34 13.29 2.03
C VAL A 309 -21.61 14.46 2.67
N PHE A 310 -20.45 14.24 3.31
CA PHE A 310 -19.73 15.31 4.00
C PHE A 310 -19.34 16.47 3.07
N GLY A 311 -18.82 16.17 1.88
CA GLY A 311 -18.48 17.17 0.86
C GLY A 311 -19.69 17.93 0.27
N THR A 312 -20.92 17.52 0.57
CA THR A 312 -22.14 18.29 0.23
C THR A 312 -22.53 19.29 1.33
N MET A 313 -22.04 19.08 2.56
CA MET A 313 -22.31 19.93 3.72
C MET A 313 -21.22 21.00 3.93
N PHE A 314 -20.00 20.73 3.47
CA PHE A 314 -18.84 21.59 3.65
C PHE A 314 -18.14 21.87 2.30
N PRO A 315 -17.28 22.91 2.21
CA PRO A 315 -16.61 23.26 0.95
C PRO A 315 -15.68 22.18 0.37
N GLU A 316 -15.19 21.25 1.19
CA GLU A 316 -14.33 20.15 0.78
C GLU A 316 -14.61 18.90 1.64
N ASP A 317 -14.16 17.74 1.17
CA ASP A 317 -14.26 16.45 1.86
C ASP A 317 -13.45 16.38 3.17
N GLU A 318 -13.61 15.27 3.89
CA GLU A 318 -12.95 15.04 5.18
C GLU A 318 -11.42 15.06 5.07
N HIS A 319 -10.87 14.60 3.94
CA HIS A 319 -9.43 14.48 3.69
C HIS A 319 -8.64 13.83 4.84
N ASN A 320 -9.23 12.93 5.62
CA ASN A 320 -8.52 12.11 6.61
C ASN A 320 -9.34 10.85 6.88
N ILE A 321 -8.67 9.72 7.06
CA ILE A 321 -9.35 8.41 7.17
C ILE A 321 -10.13 8.25 8.48
N TRP A 322 -9.74 8.97 9.54
CA TRP A 322 -10.38 8.87 10.85
C TRP A 322 -11.79 9.45 10.83
N LEU A 323 -11.93 10.66 10.31
CA LEU A 323 -13.25 11.26 10.13
C LEU A 323 -14.02 10.54 9.03
N LYS A 324 -13.36 10.16 7.93
CA LYS A 324 -14.01 9.40 6.84
C LYS A 324 -14.66 8.12 7.34
N SER A 325 -13.96 7.36 8.19
CA SER A 325 -14.48 6.11 8.74
C SER A 325 -15.69 6.34 9.66
N LEU A 326 -15.78 7.47 10.37
CA LEU A 326 -16.97 7.85 11.12
C LEU A 326 -18.12 8.33 10.22
N THR A 327 -17.86 9.24 9.29
CA THR A 327 -18.90 9.83 8.43
C THR A 327 -19.50 8.80 7.49
N THR A 328 -18.65 7.97 6.88
CA THR A 328 -19.04 7.04 5.82
C THR A 328 -19.44 5.68 6.36
N TYR A 329 -18.85 5.21 7.47
CA TYR A 329 -19.10 3.86 7.99
C TYR A 329 -19.64 3.84 9.43
N GLY A 330 -19.90 5.01 10.01
CA GLY A 330 -20.39 5.13 11.39
C GLY A 330 -19.37 4.66 12.43
N TRP A 331 -19.82 4.60 13.69
CA TRP A 331 -18.98 4.14 14.79
C TRP A 331 -18.58 2.67 14.66
N LEU A 332 -19.47 1.82 14.13
CA LEU A 332 -19.16 0.41 13.85
C LEU A 332 -17.99 0.30 12.89
N GLY A 333 -18.01 1.09 11.82
CA GLY A 333 -16.91 1.17 10.87
C GLY A 333 -15.63 1.70 11.51
N PHE A 334 -15.69 2.86 12.15
CA PHE A 334 -14.54 3.46 12.82
C PHE A 334 -13.84 2.50 13.80
N VAL A 335 -14.59 1.86 14.70
CA VAL A 335 -14.02 0.89 15.67
C VAL A 335 -13.41 -0.32 14.96
N SER A 336 -14.07 -0.82 13.90
CA SER A 336 -13.53 -1.93 13.11
C SER A 336 -12.24 -1.55 12.39
N TYR A 337 -12.18 -0.35 11.81
CA TYR A 337 -10.99 0.17 11.13
C TYR A 337 -9.82 0.36 12.10
N VAL A 338 -10.05 1.04 13.23
CA VAL A 338 -9.02 1.25 14.27
C VAL A 338 -8.56 -0.09 14.84
N GLY A 339 -9.49 -0.99 15.19
CA GLY A 339 -9.18 -2.32 15.69
C GLY A 339 -8.36 -3.13 14.70
N MET A 340 -8.72 -3.10 13.42
CA MET A 340 -7.97 -3.74 12.34
C MET A 340 -6.56 -3.16 12.20
N LEU A 341 -6.42 -1.83 12.20
CA LEU A 341 -5.14 -1.17 12.05
C LEU A 341 -4.19 -1.51 13.22
N LEU A 342 -4.67 -1.38 14.45
CA LEU A 342 -3.91 -1.72 15.66
C LEU A 342 -3.49 -3.19 15.66
N TRP A 343 -4.39 -4.10 15.30
CA TRP A 343 -4.07 -5.52 15.23
C TRP A 343 -3.06 -5.82 14.12
N THR A 344 -3.19 -5.18 12.95
CA THR A 344 -2.22 -5.29 11.85
C THR A 344 -0.83 -4.85 12.29
N LEU A 345 -0.73 -3.69 12.96
CA LEU A 345 0.53 -3.18 13.49
C LEU A 345 1.11 -4.11 14.56
N ALA A 346 0.29 -4.63 15.47
CA ALA A 346 0.74 -5.58 16.50
C ALA A 346 1.24 -6.90 15.89
N LEU A 347 0.54 -7.44 14.88
CA LEU A 347 0.94 -8.68 14.18
C LEU A 347 2.27 -8.51 13.46
N GLY A 348 2.43 -7.42 12.71
CA GLY A 348 3.67 -7.17 12.00
C GLY A 348 4.84 -6.94 12.95
N PHE A 349 4.66 -6.10 13.99
CA PHE A 349 5.69 -5.83 14.99
C PHE A 349 6.16 -7.10 15.71
N ARG A 350 5.20 -7.93 16.19
CA ARG A 350 5.51 -9.20 16.87
C ARG A 350 6.36 -10.15 16.04
N ASN A 351 6.19 -10.13 14.72
CA ASN A 351 6.89 -11.01 13.80
C ASN A 351 8.06 -10.32 13.09
N LEU A 352 8.33 -9.03 13.35
CA LEU A 352 9.19 -8.15 12.54
C LEU A 352 10.67 -8.53 12.50
N LEU A 353 11.18 -9.16 13.56
CA LEU A 353 12.59 -9.52 13.69
C LEU A 353 12.87 -11.01 13.47
N LEU A 354 11.85 -11.81 13.18
CA LEU A 354 12.00 -13.24 12.94
C LEU A 354 12.85 -13.51 11.70
N ASP A 355 13.54 -14.64 11.65
CA ASP A 355 14.30 -15.06 10.49
C ASP A 355 13.50 -16.02 9.62
N ARG A 356 12.90 -15.49 8.55
CA ARG A 356 11.99 -16.20 7.65
C ARG A 356 12.17 -15.75 6.21
N PRO A 357 11.90 -16.62 5.22
CA PRO A 357 11.91 -16.24 3.81
C PRO A 357 10.94 -15.11 3.42
N TRP A 358 9.87 -14.91 4.18
CA TRP A 358 8.88 -13.84 3.95
C TRP A 358 9.18 -12.55 4.73
N GLN A 359 10.25 -12.53 5.53
CA GLN A 359 10.53 -11.43 6.43
C GLN A 359 10.74 -10.07 5.75
N PRO A 360 11.48 -9.97 4.62
CA PRO A 360 11.66 -8.69 3.94
C PRO A 360 10.35 -8.04 3.55
N PHE A 361 9.40 -8.84 3.05
CA PHE A 361 8.10 -8.36 2.60
C PHE A 361 7.21 -7.94 3.75
N LEU A 362 7.23 -8.70 4.86
CA LEU A 362 6.55 -8.29 6.10
C LEU A 362 7.10 -6.97 6.62
N MET A 363 8.42 -6.80 6.65
CA MET A 363 9.08 -5.59 7.11
C MET A 363 8.65 -4.38 6.28
N ILE A 364 8.75 -4.47 4.96
CA ILE A 364 8.33 -3.40 4.05
C ILE A 364 6.84 -3.11 4.22
N ALA A 365 6.00 -4.15 4.23
CA ALA A 365 4.56 -3.97 4.34
C ALA A 365 4.16 -3.31 5.67
N TRP A 366 4.77 -3.73 6.78
CA TRP A 366 4.50 -3.16 8.10
C TRP A 366 4.94 -1.69 8.20
N ILE A 367 6.14 -1.36 7.73
CA ILE A 367 6.62 0.03 7.66
C ILE A 367 5.66 0.89 6.83
N SER A 368 5.22 0.36 5.68
CA SER A 368 4.29 1.07 4.82
C SER A 368 2.90 1.24 5.45
N VAL A 369 2.34 0.22 6.13
CA VAL A 369 1.07 0.37 6.86
C VAL A 369 1.19 1.45 7.95
N LEU A 370 2.28 1.43 8.73
CA LEU A 370 2.52 2.44 9.75
C LEU A 370 2.62 3.85 9.15
N GLY A 371 3.36 4.00 8.06
CA GLY A 371 3.49 5.29 7.38
C GLY A 371 2.18 5.81 6.78
N HIS A 372 1.37 4.92 6.17
CA HIS A 372 0.03 5.30 5.68
C HIS A 372 -0.92 5.66 6.82
N ALA A 373 -0.85 4.99 7.97
CA ALA A 373 -1.61 5.38 9.16
C ALA A 373 -1.25 6.80 9.62
N THR A 374 0.04 7.16 9.61
CA THR A 374 0.48 8.53 9.94
C THR A 374 -0.04 9.55 8.95
N ILE A 375 -0.03 9.22 7.65
CA ILE A 375 -0.57 10.10 6.59
C ILE A 375 -2.08 10.20 6.64
N GLY A 376 -2.75 9.15 7.13
CA GLY A 376 -4.19 9.08 7.34
C GLY A 376 -4.76 10.22 8.19
N ASN A 377 -3.92 10.91 8.98
CA ASN A 377 -4.30 12.12 9.72
C ASN A 377 -4.68 13.30 8.80
N VAL A 378 -4.17 13.35 7.58
CA VAL A 378 -4.33 14.51 6.67
C VAL A 378 -4.68 14.13 5.23
N ILE A 379 -4.80 12.83 4.94
CA ILE A 379 -5.25 12.29 3.66
C ILE A 379 -6.21 11.11 3.90
N ASP A 380 -7.27 11.03 3.12
CA ASP A 380 -8.12 9.85 3.05
C ASP A 380 -7.46 8.77 2.16
N ILE A 381 -7.34 7.56 2.70
CA ILE A 381 -6.69 6.41 2.07
C ILE A 381 -7.66 5.24 1.83
N ASP A 382 -8.96 5.44 2.06
CA ASP A 382 -9.98 4.38 2.08
C ASP A 382 -10.06 3.60 0.77
N HIS A 383 -9.81 4.26 -0.36
CA HIS A 383 -9.88 3.65 -1.70
C HIS A 383 -8.51 3.39 -2.34
N TRP A 384 -7.45 3.37 -1.53
CA TRP A 384 -6.09 3.14 -2.04
C TRP A 384 -5.80 1.64 -2.13
N ARG A 385 -5.90 1.08 -3.35
CA ARG A 385 -5.65 -0.36 -3.66
C ARG A 385 -4.42 -0.94 -2.96
N HIS A 386 -3.32 -0.17 -2.93
CA HIS A 386 -2.07 -0.62 -2.34
C HIS A 386 -2.13 -0.74 -0.81
N VAL A 387 -2.98 0.02 -0.11
CA VAL A 387 -3.19 -0.14 1.34
C VAL A 387 -3.79 -1.53 1.63
N TYR A 388 -4.77 -1.98 0.85
CA TYR A 388 -5.37 -3.31 0.99
C TYR A 388 -4.38 -4.44 0.65
N LEU A 389 -3.53 -4.25 -0.35
CA LEU A 389 -2.42 -5.17 -0.64
C LEU A 389 -1.42 -5.26 0.53
N LEU A 390 -1.12 -4.13 1.18
CA LEU A 390 -0.24 -4.07 2.35
C LEU A 390 -0.85 -4.77 3.57
N LEU A 391 -2.13 -4.52 3.87
CA LEU A 391 -2.89 -5.23 4.90
C LEU A 391 -2.85 -6.74 4.64
N GLY A 392 -3.20 -7.16 3.42
CA GLY A 392 -3.15 -8.56 3.01
C GLY A 392 -1.77 -9.18 3.17
N THR A 393 -0.70 -8.42 2.88
CA THR A 393 0.68 -8.88 3.06
C THR A 393 1.04 -9.11 4.52
N VAL A 394 0.72 -8.17 5.41
CA VAL A 394 1.02 -8.31 6.85
C VAL A 394 0.27 -9.51 7.45
N TRP A 395 -1.03 -9.62 7.18
CA TRP A 395 -1.85 -10.73 7.68
C TRP A 395 -1.47 -12.07 7.08
N GLY A 396 -1.16 -12.13 5.79
CA GLY A 396 -0.68 -13.35 5.12
C GLY A 396 0.65 -13.84 5.70
N CYS A 397 1.59 -12.93 5.96
CA CYS A 397 2.86 -13.24 6.64
C CYS A 397 2.67 -13.70 8.10
N ALA A 398 1.74 -13.10 8.83
CA ALA A 398 1.41 -13.55 10.19
C ALA A 398 0.79 -14.96 10.17
N ALA A 399 -0.11 -15.24 9.22
CA ALA A 399 -0.70 -16.56 9.06
C ALA A 399 0.33 -17.62 8.63
N LEU A 400 1.28 -17.26 7.76
CA LEU A 400 2.45 -18.10 7.44
C LEU A 400 3.22 -18.50 8.70
N GLU A 401 3.47 -17.55 9.62
CA GLU A 401 4.20 -17.82 10.86
C GLU A 401 3.42 -18.75 11.79
N VAL A 402 2.10 -18.57 11.93
CA VAL A 402 1.23 -19.48 12.69
C VAL A 402 1.31 -20.90 12.12
N ARG A 403 1.24 -21.03 10.79
CA ARG A 403 1.33 -22.33 10.10
C ARG A 403 2.71 -22.96 10.26
N HIS A 404 3.78 -22.16 10.17
CA HIS A 404 5.14 -22.61 10.38
C HIS A 404 5.35 -23.16 11.79
N LYS A 405 4.94 -22.42 12.83
CA LYS A 405 5.02 -22.86 14.23
C LYS A 405 4.25 -24.16 14.49
N ARG A 406 3.06 -24.33 13.90
CA ARG A 406 2.28 -25.58 14.02
C ARG A 406 2.98 -26.77 13.38
N ARG A 407 3.59 -26.58 12.20
CA ARG A 407 4.37 -27.63 11.52
C ARG A 407 5.59 -28.04 12.33
N VAL A 408 6.32 -27.08 12.90
CA VAL A 408 7.47 -27.37 13.76
C VAL A 408 7.04 -28.12 15.02
N ARG A 409 5.95 -27.70 15.68
CA ARG A 409 5.43 -28.36 16.89
C ARG A 409 4.82 -29.74 16.68
N GLY A 410 4.35 -30.06 15.48
CA GLY A 410 3.82 -31.39 15.14
C GLY A 410 4.87 -32.33 14.55
N ALA A 411 6.09 -31.84 14.31
CA ALA A 411 7.23 -32.62 13.86
C ALA A 411 8.20 -32.98 15.02
N VAL A 412 8.00 -32.34 16.19
CA VAL A 412 8.55 -32.72 17.50
C VAL A 412 7.46 -33.51 18.21
#